data_AF-A0A0V0HR06-F1
#
_entry.id   AF-A0A0V0HR06-F1
#
_cell.length_a   1.000
_cell.length_b   1.000
_cell.length_c   1.000
_cell.angle_alpha   90.00
_cell.angle_beta   90.00
_cell.angle_gamma   90.00
#
_symmetry.space_group_name_H-M   'P 1'
#
loop_
_entity.id
_entity.type
_entity.pdbx_description
1 polymer ?
#
loop_
_entity_poly.entity_id
_entity_poly.type
_entity_poly.pdbx_seq_one_letter_code
_entity_poly.pdbx_strand_id
1 'polypeptide(L)'
;MGMSKTEVNLKRLLVTAPQQQNQAKLIHYVATLRELLEQLAEERNPDGLPRISKAKVNEYAENIEAVAAKLAVPTSDVHTPKEPEGEISSSGTPKAEGSVNSASEGLRRRFGVHSNNEEKSRDTIDSDQSSAAVKLDDAARTHIEKHR
;
A
#
# COMPACT_ATOMS: atom_id res chain seq x y z
N MET A 1 19.52 17.11 -16.61
CA MET A 1 19.10 16.49 -15.34
C MET A 1 17.91 15.59 -15.63
N GLY A 2 17.92 14.35 -15.15
CA GLY A 2 16.83 13.39 -15.38
C GLY A 2 15.63 13.61 -14.45
N MET A 3 14.57 12.83 -14.66
CA MET A 3 13.40 12.78 -13.77
C MET A 3 13.79 12.40 -12.34
N SER A 4 13.07 12.93 -11.35
CA SER A 4 13.27 12.54 -9.96
C SER A 4 12.81 11.11 -9.70
N LYS A 5 13.33 10.48 -8.63
CA LYS A 5 12.87 9.15 -8.22
C LYS A 5 11.37 9.12 -7.94
N THR A 6 10.84 10.19 -7.35
CA THR A 6 9.42 10.37 -7.05
C THR A 6 8.60 10.44 -8.33
N GLU A 7 9.03 11.24 -9.32
CA GLU A 7 8.36 11.32 -10.62
C GLU A 7 8.37 9.97 -11.36
N VAL A 8 9.52 9.26 -11.34
CA VAL A 8 9.64 7.94 -11.95
C VAL A 8 8.71 6.93 -11.28
N ASN A 9 8.66 6.93 -9.94
CA ASN A 9 7.77 6.06 -9.18
C ASN A 9 6.30 6.37 -9.47
N LEU A 10 5.93 7.65 -9.52
CA LEU A 10 4.58 8.11 -9.84
C LEU A 10 4.15 7.61 -11.22
N LYS A 11 4.98 7.83 -12.25
CA LYS A 11 4.71 7.36 -13.63
C LYS A 11 4.55 5.84 -13.69
N ARG A 12 5.45 5.10 -13.05
CA ARG A 12 5.35 3.63 -13.03
C ARG A 12 4.06 3.17 -12.37
N LEU A 13 3.69 3.79 -11.25
CA LEU A 13 2.47 3.41 -10.52
C LEU A 13 1.20 3.79 -11.29
N LEU A 14 1.19 4.93 -12.00
CA LEU A 14 0.08 5.30 -12.89
C LEU A 14 -0.16 4.26 -14.00
N VAL A 15 0.89 3.61 -14.48
CA VAL A 15 0.77 2.55 -15.49
C VAL A 15 0.28 1.23 -14.89
N THR A 16 0.73 0.87 -13.68
CA THR A 16 0.43 -0.43 -13.07
C THR A 16 -0.85 -0.44 -12.21
N ALA A 17 -1.27 0.71 -11.67
CA ALA A 17 -2.44 0.80 -10.81
C ALA A 17 -3.75 0.43 -11.52
N PRO A 18 -4.03 0.90 -12.76
CA PRO A 18 -5.24 0.52 -13.49
C PRO A 18 -5.33 -0.99 -13.79
N GLN A 19 -4.23 -1.72 -13.75
CA GLN A 19 -4.19 -3.16 -14.02
C GLN A 19 -4.59 -4.00 -12.79
N GLN A 20 -4.70 -3.39 -11.61
CA GLN A 20 -5.09 -4.10 -10.39
C GLN A 20 -6.58 -4.47 -10.40
N GLN A 21 -6.85 -5.74 -10.13
CA GLN A 21 -8.21 -6.26 -9.93
C GLN A 21 -8.63 -6.25 -8.46
N ASN A 22 -7.66 -6.30 -7.54
CA ASN A 22 -7.94 -6.26 -6.11
C ASN A 22 -8.28 -4.83 -5.68
N GLN A 23 -9.53 -4.60 -5.24
CA GLN A 23 -10.02 -3.28 -4.84
C GLN A 23 -9.21 -2.67 -3.68
N ALA A 24 -8.86 -3.45 -2.65
CA ALA A 24 -8.06 -2.96 -1.53
C ALA A 24 -6.67 -2.48 -1.97
N LYS A 25 -6.02 -3.22 -2.89
CA LYS A 25 -4.75 -2.78 -3.49
C LYS A 25 -4.93 -1.53 -4.35
N LEU A 26 -6.02 -1.44 -5.11
CA LEU A 26 -6.29 -0.25 -5.93
C LEU A 26 -6.51 0.99 -5.06
N ILE A 27 -7.26 0.88 -3.95
CA ILE A 27 -7.41 1.94 -2.95
C ILE A 27 -6.05 2.38 -2.42
N HIS A 28 -5.21 1.42 -2.02
CA HIS A 28 -3.87 1.70 -1.52
C HIS A 28 -2.98 2.40 -2.58
N TYR A 29 -3.06 1.99 -3.84
CA TYR A 29 -2.31 2.62 -4.92
C TYR A 29 -2.78 4.03 -5.22
N VAL A 30 -4.09 4.30 -5.22
CA VAL A 30 -4.62 5.66 -5.35
C VAL A 30 -4.14 6.56 -4.21
N ALA A 31 -4.16 6.07 -2.97
CA ALA A 31 -3.59 6.81 -1.83
C ALA A 31 -2.10 7.11 -2.03
N THR A 32 -1.32 6.10 -2.43
CA THR A 32 0.12 6.24 -2.70
C THR A 32 0.41 7.22 -3.85
N LEU A 33 -0.41 7.23 -4.89
CA LEU A 33 -0.29 8.16 -6.00
C LEU A 33 -0.48 9.62 -5.56
N ARG A 34 -1.44 9.88 -4.67
CA ARG A 34 -1.69 11.22 -4.11
C ARG A 34 -0.51 11.71 -3.26
N GLU A 35 0.00 10.84 -2.39
CA GLU A 35 1.21 11.10 -1.59
C GLU A 35 2.43 11.45 -2.47
N LEU A 36 2.68 10.64 -3.51
CA LEU A 36 3.80 10.90 -4.43
C LEU A 36 3.63 12.20 -5.21
N LEU A 37 2.40 12.59 -5.54
CA LEU A 37 2.12 13.85 -6.22
C LEU A 37 2.41 15.06 -5.31
N GLU A 38 2.04 14.97 -4.03
CA GLU A 38 2.34 15.99 -3.02
C GLU A 38 3.84 16.16 -2.84
N GLN A 39 4.57 15.06 -2.63
CA GLN A 39 6.03 15.07 -2.55
C GLN A 39 6.67 15.68 -3.80
N LEU A 40 6.15 15.35 -4.99
CA LEU A 40 6.68 15.88 -6.25
C LEU A 40 6.40 17.38 -6.43
N ALA A 41 5.28 17.89 -5.89
CA ALA A 41 4.95 19.32 -5.91
C ALA A 41 5.81 20.14 -4.93
N GLU A 42 6.19 19.53 -3.80
CA GLU A 42 7.08 20.11 -2.80
C GLU A 42 8.56 20.04 -3.22
N GLU A 43 8.94 19.04 -4.02
CA GLU A 43 10.30 18.86 -4.48
C GLU A 43 10.88 20.12 -5.15
N ARG A 44 12.03 20.55 -4.63
CA ARG A 44 12.83 21.65 -5.16
C ARG A 44 14.15 21.14 -5.72
N ASN A 45 14.61 21.77 -6.79
CA ASN A 45 15.97 21.63 -7.30
C ASN A 45 16.96 22.27 -6.32
N PRO A 46 18.29 22.00 -6.44
CA PRO A 46 19.30 22.66 -5.62
C PRO A 46 19.25 24.20 -5.69
N ASP A 47 18.68 24.74 -6.77
CA ASP A 47 18.45 26.17 -6.98
C ASP A 47 17.17 26.70 -6.27
N GLY A 48 16.50 25.87 -5.48
CA GLY A 48 15.27 26.22 -4.77
C GLY A 48 14.01 26.32 -5.64
N LEU A 49 14.13 26.10 -6.95
CA LEU A 49 13.01 26.16 -7.89
C LEU A 49 12.20 24.85 -7.89
N PRO A 50 10.87 24.91 -8.13
CA PRO A 50 10.05 23.73 -8.34
C PRO A 50 10.63 22.82 -9.42
N ARG A 51 10.65 21.52 -9.13
CA ARG A 51 11.16 20.52 -10.08
C ARG A 51 10.28 20.34 -11.31
N ILE A 52 8.98 20.42 -11.11
CA ILE A 52 7.98 20.27 -12.17
C ILE A 52 7.09 21.51 -12.24
N SER A 53 6.54 21.76 -13.42
CA SER A 53 5.60 22.86 -13.62
C SER A 53 4.25 22.52 -12.98
N LYS A 54 3.50 23.56 -12.59
CA LYS A 54 2.13 23.41 -12.06
C LYS A 54 1.20 22.69 -13.05
N ALA A 55 1.38 22.92 -14.35
CA ALA A 55 0.62 22.22 -15.39
C ALA A 55 0.84 20.70 -15.34
N LYS A 56 2.09 20.26 -15.11
CA LYS A 56 2.41 18.82 -14.97
C LYS A 56 1.83 18.21 -13.70
N VAL A 57 1.82 18.94 -12.58
CA VAL A 57 1.13 18.50 -11.34
C VAL A 57 -0.34 18.24 -11.63
N ASN A 58 -1.02 19.16 -12.31
CA ASN A 58 -2.43 19.01 -12.66
C ASN A 58 -2.68 17.83 -13.60
N GLU A 59 -1.85 17.63 -14.62
CA GLU A 59 -1.94 16.47 -15.51
C GLU A 59 -1.85 15.15 -14.73
N TYR A 60 -0.93 15.05 -13.76
CA TYR A 60 -0.87 13.87 -12.90
C TYR A 60 -2.09 13.75 -12.00
N ALA A 61 -2.61 14.86 -11.45
CA ALA A 61 -3.83 14.84 -10.64
C ALA A 61 -5.02 14.27 -11.42
N GLU A 62 -5.23 14.73 -12.66
CA GLU A 62 -6.30 14.22 -13.55
C GLU A 62 -6.12 12.72 -13.84
N ASN A 63 -4.90 12.28 -14.12
CA ASN A 63 -4.60 10.86 -14.32
C ASN A 63 -4.93 10.03 -13.07
N ILE A 64 -4.62 10.54 -11.87
CA ILE A 64 -4.94 9.85 -10.61
C ILE A 64 -6.46 9.76 -10.41
N GLU A 65 -7.21 10.83 -10.68
CA GLU A 65 -8.67 10.81 -10.59
C GLU A 65 -9.29 9.83 -11.59
N ALA A 66 -8.72 9.69 -12.79
CA ALA A 66 -9.15 8.65 -13.73
C ALA A 66 -8.93 7.22 -13.18
N VAL A 67 -7.83 6.98 -12.45
CA VAL A 67 -7.62 5.69 -11.75
C VAL A 67 -8.60 5.52 -10.59
N ALA A 68 -8.86 6.58 -9.83
CA ALA A 68 -9.79 6.56 -8.71
C ALA A 68 -11.24 6.33 -9.15
N ALA A 69 -11.65 6.80 -10.33
CA ALA A 69 -12.97 6.56 -10.88
C ALA A 69 -13.30 5.06 -11.03
N LYS A 70 -12.29 4.20 -11.23
CA LYS A 70 -12.47 2.74 -11.23
C LYS A 70 -12.95 2.17 -9.90
N LEU A 71 -12.74 2.88 -8.78
CA LEU A 71 -13.23 2.49 -7.46
C LEU A 71 -14.72 2.82 -7.27
N ALA A 72 -15.24 3.82 -7.99
CA ALA A 72 -16.63 4.23 -7.90
C ALA A 72 -17.58 3.31 -8.70
N VAL A 73 -17.04 2.54 -9.65
CA VAL A 73 -17.80 1.54 -10.40
C VAL A 73 -17.81 0.23 -9.60
N PRO A 74 -18.96 -0.29 -9.15
CA PRO A 74 -19.02 -1.62 -8.57
C PRO A 74 -18.57 -2.61 -9.64
N THR A 75 -17.37 -3.17 -9.46
CA THR A 75 -16.84 -4.21 -10.36
C THR A 75 -17.70 -5.45 -10.18
N SER A 76 -18.73 -5.61 -11.02
CA SER A 76 -19.32 -6.92 -11.25
C SER A 76 -18.18 -7.83 -11.68
N ASP A 77 -17.87 -8.79 -10.81
CA ASP A 77 -16.88 -9.82 -11.03
C ASP A 77 -17.25 -10.60 -12.30
N VAL A 78 -16.65 -10.20 -13.42
CA VAL A 78 -16.69 -10.94 -14.67
C VAL A 78 -15.25 -11.16 -15.07
N HIS A 79 -14.68 -12.22 -14.50
CA HIS A 79 -13.67 -13.01 -15.19
C HIS A 79 -14.12 -13.25 -16.64
N THR A 80 -13.56 -12.47 -17.57
CA THR A 80 -13.40 -12.92 -18.95
C THR A 80 -11.90 -13.21 -19.13
N PRO A 81 -11.48 -14.48 -19.09
CA PRO A 81 -10.25 -14.86 -19.75
C PRO A 81 -10.42 -14.51 -21.23
N LYS A 82 -9.65 -13.53 -21.71
CA LYS A 82 -9.50 -13.29 -23.14
C LYS A 82 -8.79 -14.51 -23.71
N GLU A 83 -9.56 -15.45 -24.26
CA GLU A 83 -9.04 -16.56 -25.06
C GLU A 83 -8.17 -16.01 -26.20
N PRO A 84 -7.06 -16.68 -26.53
CA PRO A 84 -6.35 -16.46 -27.78
C PRO A 84 -7.19 -17.05 -28.92
N GLU A 85 -7.66 -16.18 -29.82
CA GLU A 85 -8.18 -16.61 -31.12
C GLU A 85 -7.09 -17.37 -31.88
N GLY A 86 -7.39 -18.62 -32.18
CA GLY A 86 -6.52 -19.55 -32.90
C GLY A 86 -7.29 -20.83 -33.18
N GLU A 87 -8.30 -20.72 -34.05
CA GLU A 87 -9.04 -21.86 -34.59
C GLU A 87 -8.08 -22.89 -35.21
N ILE A 88 -8.12 -24.14 -34.75
CA ILE A 88 -8.12 -25.33 -35.62
C ILE A 88 -8.52 -26.61 -34.85
N SER A 89 -9.70 -27.13 -35.23
CA SER A 89 -9.94 -28.51 -35.66
C SER A 89 -9.93 -29.71 -34.68
N SER A 90 -11.12 -30.34 -34.64
CA SER A 90 -11.40 -31.79 -34.60
C SER A 90 -11.55 -32.53 -33.24
N SER A 91 -12.82 -32.73 -32.88
CA SER A 91 -13.48 -33.99 -32.49
C SER A 91 -12.88 -34.90 -31.41
N GLY A 92 -13.63 -35.11 -30.32
CA GLY A 92 -13.64 -36.39 -29.61
C GLY A 92 -14.02 -36.31 -28.12
N THR A 93 -15.24 -36.70 -27.78
CA THR A 93 -15.64 -37.21 -26.44
C THR A 93 -16.17 -38.65 -26.66
N PRO A 94 -16.42 -39.51 -25.63
CA PRO A 94 -16.56 -39.23 -24.19
C PRO A 94 -16.04 -40.33 -23.20
N LYS A 95 -16.11 -39.96 -21.89
CA LYS A 95 -16.64 -40.74 -20.74
C LYS A 95 -15.67 -41.45 -19.74
N ALA A 96 -16.20 -41.49 -18.50
CA ALA A 96 -15.88 -42.30 -17.30
C ALA A 96 -14.86 -41.70 -16.32
N GLU A 97 -15.30 -41.10 -15.20
CA GLU A 97 -15.76 -41.70 -13.92
C GLU A 97 -14.61 -42.20 -13.02
N GLY A 98 -14.52 -41.61 -11.82
CA GLY A 98 -13.92 -42.22 -10.62
C GLY A 98 -12.50 -41.79 -10.25
N SER A 99 -12.35 -41.01 -9.17
CA SER A 99 -11.54 -41.41 -8.00
C SER A 99 -11.45 -40.30 -6.95
N VAL A 100 -12.40 -40.36 -6.01
CA VAL A 100 -12.23 -40.28 -4.55
C VAL A 100 -10.77 -40.08 -4.03
N ASN A 101 -10.60 -38.98 -3.26
CA ASN A 101 -9.77 -38.78 -2.05
C ASN A 101 -8.32 -38.24 -2.09
N SER A 102 -8.10 -37.37 -1.08
CA SER A 102 -6.88 -37.08 -0.30
C SER A 102 -5.88 -36.08 -0.92
N ALA A 103 -5.35 -35.08 -0.22
CA ALA A 103 -5.42 -34.71 1.18
C ALA A 103 -5.10 -33.21 1.30
N SER A 104 -5.72 -32.56 2.28
CA SER A 104 -5.45 -31.19 2.73
C SER A 104 -3.97 -30.97 3.03
N GLU A 105 -3.32 -30.04 2.31
CA GLU A 105 -1.94 -29.66 2.56
C GLU A 105 -1.89 -28.72 3.78
N GLY A 106 -1.34 -29.27 4.87
CA GLY A 106 -1.48 -28.83 6.25
C GLY A 106 -1.20 -27.35 6.55
N LEU A 107 -2.21 -26.70 7.12
CA LEU A 107 -2.09 -25.51 7.96
C LEU A 107 -1.16 -25.83 9.15
N ARG A 108 0.12 -25.43 9.08
CA ARG A 108 1.02 -25.52 10.24
C ARG A 108 0.65 -24.45 11.26
N ARG A 109 -0.28 -24.77 12.17
CA ARG A 109 -0.50 -23.98 13.39
C ARG A 109 0.74 -24.08 14.28
N ARG A 110 1.51 -23.00 14.36
CA ARG A 110 2.41 -22.82 15.50
C ARG A 110 1.57 -22.33 16.67
N PHE A 111 1.30 -23.22 17.62
CA PHE A 111 0.83 -22.82 18.94
C PHE A 111 1.99 -22.14 19.67
N GLY A 112 1.90 -20.81 19.79
CA GLY A 112 2.69 -20.03 20.72
C GLY A 112 1.81 -19.68 21.91
N VAL A 113 2.17 -20.20 23.07
CA VAL A 113 1.51 -20.04 24.36
C VAL A 113 1.32 -18.57 24.73
N HIS A 114 0.13 -18.29 25.28
CA HIS A 114 -0.37 -17.02 25.78
C HIS A 114 0.52 -16.41 26.87
N SER A 115 0.62 -15.08 26.90
CA SER A 115 0.73 -14.35 28.17
C SER A 115 -0.03 -13.04 28.07
N ASN A 116 -1.04 -12.92 28.92
CA ASN A 116 -1.92 -11.77 29.07
C ASN A 116 -1.12 -10.50 29.41
N ASN A 117 -1.51 -9.37 28.84
CA ASN A 117 -1.59 -8.16 29.63
C ASN A 117 -2.73 -7.28 29.09
N GLU A 118 -3.77 -7.13 29.90
CA GLU A 118 -4.80 -6.10 29.72
C GLU A 118 -4.12 -4.74 29.89
N GLU A 119 -3.92 -3.98 28.81
CA GLU A 119 -3.67 -2.56 28.95
C GLU A 119 -4.98 -1.78 28.81
N LYS A 120 -5.42 -1.40 29.99
CA LYS A 120 -6.58 -0.60 30.33
C LYS A 120 -6.48 0.82 29.76
N SER A 121 -7.61 1.24 29.21
CA SER A 121 -7.95 2.58 28.73
C SER A 121 -7.60 3.72 29.70
N ARG A 122 -7.15 4.86 29.17
CA ARG A 122 -7.81 6.19 29.24
C ARG A 122 -6.94 7.24 28.53
N ASP A 123 -7.45 7.93 27.52
CA ASP A 123 -8.34 9.11 27.60
C ASP A 123 -7.57 10.38 28.04
N THR A 124 -7.38 11.25 27.05
CA THR A 124 -7.26 12.72 27.05
C THR A 124 -6.97 13.46 28.37
N ILE A 125 -6.02 14.41 28.37
CA ILE A 125 -6.28 15.86 28.51
C ILE A 125 -4.98 16.69 28.67
N ASP A 126 -5.01 17.80 27.94
CA ASP A 126 -4.32 19.09 28.05
C ASP A 126 -2.78 19.24 28.13
N SER A 127 -2.29 19.88 27.06
CA SER A 127 -1.76 21.25 27.06
C SER A 127 -0.88 21.72 28.21
N ASP A 128 0.29 22.22 27.78
CA ASP A 128 0.95 23.41 28.31
C ASP A 128 1.65 23.29 29.67
N GLN A 129 2.84 22.66 29.71
CA GLN A 129 3.91 23.10 30.62
C GLN A 129 5.28 23.11 29.93
N SER A 130 5.56 24.30 29.41
CA SER A 130 6.87 24.90 29.22
C SER A 130 7.97 24.37 30.16
N SER A 131 9.08 23.93 29.57
CA SER A 131 10.45 24.18 30.03
C SER A 131 10.78 23.94 31.52
N ALA A 132 10.42 22.79 32.09
CA ALA A 132 11.05 22.30 33.31
C ALA A 132 12.09 21.23 32.93
N ALA A 133 13.37 21.48 33.21
CA ALA A 133 14.40 20.46 33.08
C ALA A 133 14.00 19.25 33.94
N VAL A 134 13.71 18.12 33.29
CA VAL A 134 13.30 16.87 33.96
C VAL A 134 14.44 16.44 34.87
N LYS A 135 14.24 16.60 36.19
CA LYS A 135 15.20 16.13 37.19
C LYS A 135 15.08 14.62 37.28
N LEU A 136 15.98 13.91 36.62
CA LEU A 136 16.16 12.48 36.82
C LEU A 136 16.76 12.24 38.20
N ASP A 137 16.13 11.34 38.95
CA ASP A 137 16.62 10.84 40.22
C ASP A 137 17.86 9.95 40.02
N ASP A 138 18.65 9.76 41.08
CA ASP A 138 19.92 9.04 41.00
C ASP A 138 19.73 7.58 40.55
N ALA A 139 18.60 6.95 40.91
CA ALA A 139 18.28 5.61 40.44
C ALA A 139 18.10 5.56 38.92
N ALA A 140 17.36 6.51 38.33
CA ALA A 140 17.19 6.60 36.89
C ALA A 140 18.52 6.85 36.16
N ARG A 141 19.41 7.68 36.72
CA ARG A 141 20.74 7.92 36.15
C ARG A 141 21.60 6.65 36.12
N THR A 142 21.63 5.89 37.22
CA THR A 142 22.40 4.63 37.28
C THR A 142 21.87 3.57 36.30
N HIS A 143 20.57 3.53 36.05
CA HIS A 143 19.97 2.60 35.10
C HIS A 143 20.37 2.93 33.66
N ILE A 144 20.41 4.22 33.29
CA ILE A 144 20.87 4.65 31.97
C ILE A 144 22.36 4.34 31.77
N GLU A 145 23.20 4.63 32.78
CA GLU A 145 24.65 4.37 32.72
C GLU A 145 24.97 2.87 32.51
N LYS A 146 24.20 1.97 33.13
CA LYS A 146 24.39 0.51 32.99
C LYS A 146 24.24 -0.02 31.57
N HIS A 147 23.50 0.69 30.72
CA HIS A 147 23.14 0.26 29.37
C HIS A 147 23.81 1.10 28.27
N ARG A 148 24.80 1.93 28.64
CA ARG A 148 25.61 2.72 27.72
C ARG A 148 26.95 2.04 27.45
#